data_AF-A0A968TRE9-F1
#
_entry.id   AF-A0A968TRE9-F1
#
_cell.length_a   1.000
_cell.length_b   1.000
_cell.length_c   1.000
_cell.angle_alpha   90.00
_cell.angle_beta   90.00
_cell.angle_gamma   90.00
#
_symmetry.space_group_name_H-M   'P 1'
#
loop_
_entity.id
_entity.type
_entity.pdbx_description
1 polymer ?
#
loop_
_entity_poly.entity_id
_entity_poly.type
_entity_poly.pdbx_seq_one_letter_code
_entity_poly.pdbx_strand_id
1 'polypeptide(L)' 'MSEDVASSGFRLAVAQMTSTDEVSRNFAALRTNVESAIADRADLVVFPENALYFRICSDRPLEGPDWDGPEF' A
#
# COMPACT_ATOMS: atom_id res chain seq x y z
N MET A 1 6.60 19.55 -38.74
CA MET A 1 6.80 18.36 -37.88
C MET A 1 5.93 18.59 -36.66
N SER A 2 4.78 17.94 -36.60
CA SER A 2 3.85 18.11 -35.50
C SER A 2 4.36 17.23 -34.36
N GLU A 3 4.78 17.83 -33.26
CA GLU A 3 4.98 17.10 -32.01
C GLU A 3 3.60 16.69 -31.52
N ASP A 4 3.30 15.41 -31.61
CA ASP A 4 2.22 14.81 -30.83
C ASP A 4 2.58 15.01 -29.36
N VAL A 5 2.05 16.08 -28.77
CA VAL A 5 1.96 16.22 -27.31
C VAL A 5 0.89 15.23 -26.86
N ALA A 6 1.24 13.93 -26.89
CA ALA A 6 0.49 12.94 -26.17
C ALA A 6 0.47 13.41 -24.71
N SER A 7 -0.69 13.85 -24.23
CA SER A 7 -0.94 14.04 -22.82
C SER A 7 -0.51 12.74 -22.13
N SER A 8 0.65 12.74 -21.49
CA SER A 8 1.09 11.60 -20.70
C SER A 8 0.15 11.56 -19.51
N GLY A 9 -0.93 10.78 -19.64
CA GLY A 9 -1.91 10.62 -18.57
C GLY A 9 -1.20 10.21 -17.28
N PHE A 10 -1.68 10.76 -16.16
CA PHE A 10 -1.16 10.43 -14.84
C PHE A 10 -1.30 8.94 -14.55
N ARG A 11 -0.24 8.31 -14.05
CA ARG A 11 -0.15 6.86 -13.81
C ARG A 11 -0.08 6.58 -12.32
N LEU A 12 -1.15 5.97 -11.79
CA LEU A 12 -1.24 5.53 -10.39
C LEU A 12 -0.97 4.03 -10.31
N ALA A 13 -0.02 3.62 -9.47
CA ALA A 13 0.19 2.23 -9.08
C ALA A 13 -0.44 1.96 -7.70
N VAL A 14 -1.31 0.95 -7.62
CA VAL A 14 -1.89 0.46 -6.37
C VAL A 14 -1.14 -0.81 -5.96
N ALA A 15 -0.21 -0.68 -5.02
CA ALA A 15 0.71 -1.74 -4.64
C ALA A 15 0.16 -2.55 -3.44
N GLN A 16 -0.80 -3.42 -3.72
CA GLN A 16 -1.31 -4.36 -2.71
C GLN A 16 -0.19 -5.30 -2.26
N MET A 17 -0.09 -5.52 -0.95
CA MET A 17 0.90 -6.41 -0.35
C MET A 17 0.36 -7.04 0.93
N THR A 18 0.93 -8.18 1.30
CA THR A 18 0.73 -8.78 2.62
C THR A 18 1.85 -8.32 3.54
N SER A 19 1.51 -7.60 4.61
CA SER A 19 2.45 -7.28 5.68
C SER A 19 2.49 -8.39 6.74
N THR A 20 3.60 -8.45 7.47
CA THR A 20 3.91 -9.40 8.55
C THR A 20 4.37 -8.64 9.79
N ASP A 21 4.59 -9.33 10.90
CA ASP A 21 5.20 -8.77 12.12
C ASP A 21 6.68 -8.37 11.91
N GLU A 22 7.34 -8.92 10.89
CA GLU A 22 8.72 -8.57 10.52
C GLU A 22 8.79 -7.28 9.68
N VAL A 23 9.03 -6.13 10.33
CA VAL A 23 9.21 -4.81 9.68
C VAL A 23 10.20 -4.84 8.53
N SER A 24 11.32 -5.56 8.68
CA SER A 24 12.35 -5.67 7.63
C SER A 24 11.83 -6.34 6.36
N ARG A 25 10.95 -7.35 6.48
CA ARG A 25 10.33 -8.01 5.32
C ARG A 25 9.33 -7.10 4.64
N ASN A 26 8.52 -6.39 5.42
CA ASN A 26 7.56 -5.43 4.90
C ASN A 26 8.28 -4.32 4.13
N PHE A 27 9.36 -3.78 4.70
CA PHE A 27 10.16 -2.75 4.04
C PHE A 27 10.79 -3.25 2.73
N ALA A 28 11.31 -4.48 2.70
CA ALA A 28 11.83 -5.07 1.48
C ALA A 28 10.75 -5.18 0.39
N ALA A 29 9.54 -5.63 0.74
CA ALA A 29 8.42 -5.71 -0.19
C ALA A 29 7.97 -4.34 -0.71
N LEU A 30 7.89 -3.32 0.16
CA LEU A 30 7.65 -1.93 -0.22
C LEU A 30 8.67 -1.45 -1.26
N ARG A 31 9.96 -1.69 -1.00
CA ARG A 31 11.03 -1.28 -1.93
C ARG A 31 10.88 -1.94 -3.30
N THR A 32 10.64 -3.25 -3.34
CA THR A 32 10.42 -3.96 -4.60
C THR A 32 9.22 -3.41 -5.37
N ASN A 33 8.12 -3.12 -4.69
CA ASN A 33 6.92 -2.53 -5.32
C ASN A 33 7.19 -1.13 -5.88
N VAL A 34 7.99 -0.30 -5.19
CA VAL A 34 8.43 1.01 -5.71
C VAL A 34 9.30 0.83 -6.96
N GLU A 35 10.26 -0.10 -6.93
CA GLU A 35 11.13 -0.37 -8.09
C GLU A 35 10.33 -0.81 -9.32
N SER A 36 9.33 -1.69 -9.15
CA SER A 36 8.42 -2.09 -10.22
C SER A 36 7.58 -0.92 -10.75
N ALA A 37 7.03 -0.09 -9.86
CA ALA A 37 6.25 1.07 -10.27
C ALA A 37 7.08 2.11 -11.03
N ILE A 38 8.36 2.29 -10.65
CA ILE A 38 9.32 3.12 -11.41
C ILE A 38 9.54 2.54 -12.81
N ALA A 39 9.75 1.23 -12.93
CA ALA A 39 9.91 0.56 -14.22
C ALA A 39 8.67 0.75 -15.12
N ASP A 40 7.47 0.74 -14.52
CA ASP A 40 6.19 0.98 -15.18
C ASP A 40 5.84 2.47 -15.37
N ARG A 41 6.77 3.38 -15.04
CA ARG A 41 6.61 4.85 -15.16
C ARG A 41 5.39 5.37 -14.41
N ALA A 42 5.11 4.85 -13.21
CA ALA A 42 4.08 5.41 -12.34
C ALA A 42 4.52 6.76 -11.77
N ASP A 43 3.58 7.70 -11.66
CA ASP A 43 3.78 9.01 -11.04
C ASP A 43 3.53 8.97 -9.52
N LEU A 44 2.68 8.04 -9.08
CA LEU A 44 2.34 7.82 -7.67
C LEU A 44 2.17 6.33 -7.40
N VAL A 45 2.65 5.90 -6.24
CA VAL A 45 2.44 4.55 -5.70
C VAL A 45 1.69 4.69 -4.38
N VAL A 46 0.58 3.98 -4.24
CA VAL A 46 -0.20 3.91 -3.00
C VAL A 46 -0.11 2.52 -2.39
N PHE A 47 0.01 2.47 -1.07
CA PHE A 47 0.16 1.24 -0.29
C PHE A 47 -1.01 1.09 0.69
N PRO A 48 -1.31 -0.14 1.15
CA PRO A 48 -2.26 -0.38 2.22
C PRO A 48 -1.90 0.39 3.50
N GLU A 49 -2.92 0.69 4.32
CA GLU A 49 -2.71 1.24 5.66
C GLU A 49 -1.81 0.31 6.49
N ASN A 50 -0.87 0.88 7.24
CA ASN A 50 0.11 0.15 8.05
C ASN A 50 0.95 -0.86 7.23
N ALA A 51 1.27 -0.56 5.96
CA ALA A 51 2.11 -1.43 5.13
C ALA A 51 3.46 -1.81 5.77
N LEU A 52 4.02 -0.96 6.64
CA LEU A 52 5.26 -1.25 7.38
C LEU A 52 5.04 -2.11 8.63
N TYR A 53 3.87 -2.00 9.26
CA TYR A 53 3.58 -2.54 10.58
C TYR A 53 2.31 -3.38 10.49
N PHE A 54 2.42 -4.69 10.57
CA PHE A 54 1.21 -5.51 10.58
C PHE A 54 0.42 -5.24 11.86
N ARG A 55 -0.84 -4.82 11.69
CA ARG A 55 -1.71 -4.36 12.77
C ARG A 55 -2.15 -5.51 13.70
N ILE A 56 -1.97 -6.75 13.29
CA ILE A 56 -2.41 -7.93 14.02
C ILE A 56 -1.16 -8.61 14.58
N CYS A 57 -0.77 -8.29 15.81
CA CYS A 57 0.09 -9.22 16.55
C CYS A 57 -0.62 -10.58 16.55
N SER A 58 0.00 -11.62 15.99
CA SER A 58 -0.60 -12.95 15.85
C SER A 58 -1.04 -13.57 17.19
N ASP A 59 -0.51 -13.00 18.27
CA ASP A 59 -0.58 -13.47 19.64
C ASP A 59 -1.80 -12.91 20.38
N ARG A 60 -2.58 -12.01 19.74
CA ARG A 60 -3.79 -11.44 20.34
C ARG A 60 -4.95 -11.43 19.33
N PRO A 61 -6.15 -11.86 19.74
CA PRO A 61 -7.33 -11.72 18.91
C PRO A 61 -7.58 -10.24 18.57
N LEU A 62 -8.18 -9.99 17.40
CA LEU A 62 -8.65 -8.68 17.00
C LEU A 62 -9.70 -8.20 18.01
N GLU A 63 -9.30 -7.33 18.93
CA GLU A 63 -10.24 -6.57 19.75
C GLU A 63 -10.80 -5.44 18.87
N GLY A 64 -12.08 -5.57 18.50
CA GLY A 64 -12.82 -4.45 17.95
C GLY A 64 -12.88 -3.33 18.99
N PRO A 65 -12.97 -2.05 18.58
CA PRO A 65 -13.25 -0.99 19.53
C PRO A 65 -14.53 -1.31 20.28
N ASP A 66 -14.55 -1.12 21.61
CA ASP A 66 -15.78 -1.16 22.40
C ASP A 66 -16.77 -0.16 21.78
N TRP A 67 -17.80 -0.69 21.13
CA TRP A 67 -18.81 0.10 20.43
C TRP A 67 -20.02 0.27 21.35
N ASP A 68 -20.11 1.42 22.02
CA ASP A 68 -21.28 1.85 22.80
C ASP A 68 -22.38 2.49 21.92
N GLY A 69 -22.39 2.23 20.62
CA GLY A 69 -23.39 2.82 19.73
C GLY A 69 -24.78 2.19 19.92
N PRO A 70 -25.85 2.85 19.43
CA PRO A 70 -27.21 2.44 19.73
C PRO A 70 -27.48 1.02 19.21
N GLU A 71 -27.90 0.14 20.13
CA GLU A 71 -28.54 -1.14 19.79
C GLU A 71 -29.87 -0.82 19.08
N PHE A 72 -30.05 -1.38 17.90
CA PHE A 72 -31.34 -1.35 17.20
C PHE A 72 -32.31 -2.37 17.80
#